data_AF-A0A923IFG3-F1
#
_entry.id   AF-A0A923IFG3-F1
#
_cell.length_a   1.000
_cell.length_b   1.000
_cell.length_c   1.000
_cell.angle_alpha   90.00
_cell.angle_beta   90.00
_cell.angle_gamma   90.00
#
_symmetry.space_group_name_H-M   'P 1'
#
loop_
_entity.id
_entity.type
_entity.pdbx_description
1 polymer ?
#
loop_
_entity_poly.entity_id
_entity_poly.type
_entity_poly.pdbx_seq_one_letter_code
_entity_poly.pdbx_strand_id
1 'polypeptide(L)'
;MQHGFIYLVAIRDWHSRYVLAWDISITLDADFCVQTLERALTISRPEIFNSDQGVQFTSADFTNILEREGVHISMDGRGRVYDNIFVERLWRTVKYEEVYLHQYLTVSDARRGLERYFHFYNMERIHESLGYQTPHEIYYEKPLNQKQTKQAA
;
A
#
# COMPACT_ATOMS: atom_id res chain seq x y z
N MET A 1 -6.25 -21.47 -9.78
CA MET A 1 -7.71 -21.30 -9.60
C MET A 1 -8.40 -21.67 -10.90
N GLN A 2 -9.15 -22.78 -10.95
CA GLN A 2 -9.77 -23.21 -12.20
C GLN A 2 -10.93 -22.31 -12.63
N HIS A 3 -11.67 -21.66 -11.70
CA HIS A 3 -12.69 -20.64 -12.04
C HIS A 3 -12.94 -19.66 -10.87
N GLY A 4 -12.32 -18.48 -10.86
CA GLY A 4 -12.59 -17.44 -9.85
C GLY A 4 -11.57 -16.29 -9.84
N PHE A 5 -12.01 -15.09 -9.48
CA PHE A 5 -11.16 -13.91 -9.30
C PHE A 5 -10.98 -13.62 -7.81
N ILE A 6 -9.80 -13.14 -7.44
CA ILE A 6 -9.51 -12.59 -6.12
C ILE A 6 -9.13 -11.13 -6.30
N TYR A 7 -9.79 -10.26 -5.56
CA TYR A 7 -9.48 -8.84 -5.45
C TYR A 7 -8.45 -8.65 -4.35
N LEU A 8 -7.45 -7.81 -4.60
CA LEU A 8 -6.38 -7.48 -3.67
C LEU A 8 -6.38 -5.96 -3.48
N VAL A 9 -6.41 -5.52 -2.22
CA VAL A 9 -6.23 -4.12 -1.84
C VAL A 9 -4.94 -3.98 -1.04
N ALA A 10 -4.23 -2.87 -1.21
CA ALA A 10 -3.04 -2.55 -0.44
C ALA A 10 -3.00 -1.04 -0.18
N ILE A 11 -2.70 -0.68 1.06
CA ILE A 11 -2.45 0.68 1.51
C ILE A 11 -0.97 0.78 1.81
N ARG A 12 -0.31 1.72 1.14
CA ARG A 12 1.14 1.83 1.16
C ARG A 12 1.54 3.26 1.44
N ASP A 13 2.57 3.42 2.26
CA ASP A 13 3.22 4.70 2.43
C ASP A 13 3.83 5.19 1.11
N TRP A 14 3.63 6.48 0.86
CA TRP A 14 4.08 7.10 -0.37
C TRP A 14 5.59 7.16 -0.41
N HIS A 15 6.25 7.61 0.66
CA HIS A 15 7.68 7.93 0.67
C HIS A 15 8.57 6.68 0.69
N SER A 16 8.36 5.81 1.68
CA SER A 16 9.15 4.61 1.95
C SER A 16 8.78 3.41 1.10
N ARG A 17 7.63 3.46 0.40
CA ARG A 17 6.99 2.30 -0.24
C ARG A 17 6.55 1.21 0.72
N TYR A 18 6.57 1.43 2.03
CA TYR A 18 6.15 0.42 3.00
C TYR A 18 4.65 0.11 2.88
N VAL A 19 4.29 -1.16 2.68
CA VAL A 19 2.89 -1.58 2.65
C VAL A 19 2.38 -1.69 4.07
N LEU A 20 1.53 -0.75 4.48
CA LEU A 20 0.97 -0.65 5.83
C LEU A 20 -0.04 -1.77 6.10
N ALA A 21 -0.95 -1.99 5.16
CA ALA A 21 -1.96 -3.04 5.25
C ALA A 21 -2.36 -3.51 3.85
N TRP A 22 -2.77 -4.76 3.74
CA TRP A 22 -3.33 -5.33 2.52
C TRP A 22 -4.36 -6.40 2.89
N ASP A 23 -5.24 -6.73 1.95
CA ASP A 23 -6.18 -7.84 2.11
C ASP A 23 -6.68 -8.37 0.77
N ILE A 24 -7.29 -9.56 0.81
CA ILE A 24 -7.95 -10.17 -0.35
C ILE A 24 -9.41 -10.47 -0.11
N SER A 25 -10.21 -10.35 -1.16
CA SER A 25 -11.62 -10.74 -1.20
C SER A 25 -11.97 -11.48 -2.47
N ILE A 26 -13.01 -12.32 -2.42
CA ILE A 26 -13.60 -12.96 -3.62
C ILE A 26 -14.74 -12.11 -4.22
N THR A 27 -15.12 -11.03 -3.54
CA THR A 27 -16.11 -10.04 -3.99
C THR A 27 -15.47 -8.65 -4.05
N LEU A 28 -16.08 -7.75 -4.83
CA LEU A 28 -15.68 -6.35 -4.93
C LEU A 28 -16.37 -5.49 -3.85
N ASP A 29 -16.67 -6.05 -2.67
CA ASP A 29 -17.38 -5.34 -1.62
C ASP A 29 -16.52 -4.23 -1.00
N ALA A 30 -17.12 -3.13 -0.53
CA ALA A 30 -16.37 -2.03 0.08
C ALA A 30 -15.80 -2.39 1.47
N ASP A 31 -16.42 -3.35 2.17
CA ASP A 31 -16.12 -3.70 3.55
C ASP A 31 -14.66 -4.13 3.76
N PHE A 32 -14.07 -4.90 2.84
CA PHE A 32 -12.68 -5.35 3.02
C PHE A 32 -11.69 -4.20 2.77
N CYS A 33 -12.03 -3.23 1.91
CA CYS A 33 -11.24 -2.01 1.73
C CYS A 33 -11.30 -1.15 3.00
N VAL A 34 -12.48 -1.01 3.61
CA VAL A 34 -12.69 -0.30 4.87
C VAL A 34 -11.89 -0.95 6.01
N GLN A 35 -12.00 -2.26 6.20
CA GLN A 35 -11.24 -2.98 7.23
C GLN A 35 -9.72 -2.87 7.02
N THR A 36 -9.27 -2.86 5.76
CA THR A 36 -7.85 -2.66 5.45
C THR A 36 -7.41 -1.23 5.78
N LEU A 37 -8.26 -0.24 5.51
CA LEU A 37 -8.01 1.15 5.89
C LEU A 37 -7.90 1.33 7.39
N GLU A 38 -8.83 0.78 8.16
CA GLU A 38 -8.78 0.88 9.63
C GLU A 38 -7.49 0.27 10.18
N ARG A 39 -7.09 -0.91 9.68
CA ARG A 39 -5.80 -1.53 10.04
C ARG A 39 -4.62 -0.63 9.69
N ALA A 40 -4.58 -0.04 8.50
CA ALA A 40 -3.51 0.88 8.12
C ALA A 40 -3.45 2.11 9.04
N LEU A 41 -4.61 2.66 9.41
CA LEU A 41 -4.72 3.84 10.28
C LEU A 41 -4.30 3.58 11.73
N THR A 42 -4.29 2.32 12.17
CA THR A 42 -3.67 1.94 13.46
C THR A 42 -2.14 1.99 13.44
N ILE A 43 -1.52 1.94 12.26
CA ILE A 43 -0.07 1.95 12.08
C ILE A 43 0.41 3.38 11.74
N SER A 44 -0.32 4.09 10.89
CA SER A 44 0.05 5.42 10.41
C SER A 44 -1.14 6.30 10.13
N ARG A 45 -1.02 7.60 10.43
CA ARG A 45 -2.04 8.60 10.14
C ARG A 45 -1.46 9.65 9.20
N PRO A 46 -1.66 9.50 7.88
CA PRO A 46 -1.12 10.45 6.92
C PRO A 46 -1.93 11.75 6.94
N GLU A 47 -1.31 12.85 6.51
CA GLU A 47 -2.06 14.11 6.29
C GLU A 47 -2.99 14.01 5.09
N ILE A 48 -2.56 13.27 4.04
CA ILE A 48 -3.28 13.09 2.79
C ILE A 48 -3.37 11.59 2.48
N PHE A 49 -4.57 11.11 2.19
CA PHE A 49 -4.82 9.80 1.60
C PHE A 49 -5.16 9.96 0.12
N ASN A 50 -4.32 9.41 -0.75
CA ASN A 50 -4.59 9.38 -2.18
C ASN A 50 -5.37 8.11 -2.51
N SER A 51 -6.44 8.25 -3.27
CA SER A 51 -7.24 7.12 -3.73
C SER A 51 -7.79 7.35 -5.12
N ASP A 52 -7.79 6.29 -5.94
CA ASP A 52 -8.43 6.28 -7.25
C ASP A 52 -9.94 6.49 -7.07
N GLN A 53 -10.62 7.03 -8.09
CA GLN A 53 -12.08 7.23 -8.08
C GLN A 53 -12.90 5.93 -8.19
N GLY A 54 -12.37 4.80 -7.73
CA GLY A 54 -13.11 3.56 -7.65
C GLY A 54 -14.32 3.70 -6.73
N VAL A 55 -15.45 3.09 -7.12
CA VAL A 55 -16.71 3.12 -6.34
C VAL A 55 -16.52 2.65 -4.88
N GLN A 56 -15.56 1.77 -4.64
CA GLN A 56 -15.23 1.23 -3.32
C GLN A 56 -14.58 2.28 -2.40
N PHE A 57 -13.72 3.13 -2.96
CA PHE A 57 -12.97 4.17 -2.24
C PHE A 57 -13.72 5.51 -2.15
N THR A 58 -14.84 5.61 -2.87
CA THR A 58 -15.77 6.75 -2.84
C THR A 58 -17.03 6.44 -2.02
N SER A 59 -17.09 5.25 -1.39
CA SER A 59 -18.17 4.90 -0.47
C SER A 59 -18.14 5.81 0.77
N ALA A 60 -19.33 6.17 1.27
CA ALA A 60 -19.46 7.03 2.45
C ALA A 60 -18.71 6.46 3.65
N ASP A 61 -18.72 5.13 3.83
CA ASP A 61 -18.02 4.47 4.93
C ASP A 61 -16.51 4.68 4.87
N PHE A 62 -15.92 4.64 3.67
CA PHE A 62 -14.49 4.89 3.48
C PHE A 62 -14.13 6.36 3.75
N THR A 63 -14.89 7.30 3.19
CA THR A 63 -14.61 8.73 3.37
C THR A 63 -14.85 9.19 4.82
N ASN A 64 -15.90 8.68 5.48
CA ASN A 64 -16.21 8.99 6.88
C ASN A 64 -15.09 8.58 7.84
N ILE A 65 -14.41 7.46 7.57
CA ILE A 65 -13.27 7.01 8.39
C ILE A 65 -12.10 7.99 8.26
N LEU A 66 -11.77 8.40 7.04
CA LEU A 66 -10.69 9.35 6.80
C LEU A 66 -11.00 10.72 7.42
N GLU A 67 -12.23 11.21 7.26
CA GLU A 67 -12.69 12.46 7.88
C GLU A 67 -12.63 12.39 9.41
N ARG A 68 -13.08 11.28 10.02
CA ARG A 68 -13.01 11.05 11.47
C ARG A 68 -11.58 11.11 12.00
N GLU A 69 -10.62 10.54 11.26
CA GLU A 69 -9.21 10.54 11.65
C GLU A 69 -8.48 11.84 11.24
N GLY A 70 -9.18 12.82 10.65
CA GLY A 70 -8.60 14.10 10.24
C GLY A 70 -7.70 14.01 9.00
N VAL A 71 -7.85 12.97 8.20
CA VAL A 71 -7.05 12.71 7.00
C VAL A 71 -7.73 13.36 5.78
N HIS A 72 -6.98 14.17 5.03
CA HIS A 72 -7.51 14.79 3.82
C HIS A 72 -7.54 13.78 2.69
N ILE A 73 -8.71 13.62 2.07
CA ILE A 73 -8.85 12.75 0.91
C ILE A 73 -8.49 13.54 -0.34
N SER A 74 -7.48 13.07 -1.06
CA SER A 74 -7.15 13.59 -2.38
C SER A 74 -7.67 12.60 -3.43
N MET A 75 -8.86 12.89 -3.96
CA MET A 75 -9.45 12.13 -5.07
C MET A 75 -9.10 12.77 -6.41
N ASP A 76 -8.78 11.92 -7.38
CA ASP A 76 -8.12 12.25 -8.65
C ASP A 76 -8.74 13.45 -9.41
N GLY A 77 -7.89 14.40 -9.80
CA GLY A 77 -8.18 15.49 -10.74
C GLY A 77 -7.14 15.50 -11.86
N ARG A 78 -7.45 16.08 -13.03
CA ARG A 78 -6.51 16.14 -14.19
C ARG A 78 -5.18 16.77 -13.77
N GLY A 79 -4.16 15.95 -13.54
CA GLY A 79 -2.81 16.39 -13.12
C GLY A 79 -2.03 15.42 -12.23
N ARG A 80 -2.66 14.36 -11.70
CA ARG A 80 -2.03 13.44 -10.73
C ARG A 80 -1.74 12.02 -11.25
N VAL A 81 -1.42 11.90 -12.53
CA VAL A 81 -0.94 10.63 -13.16
C VAL A 81 0.16 9.95 -12.34
N TYR A 82 0.97 10.72 -11.61
CA TYR A 82 2.03 10.21 -10.75
C TYR A 82 1.52 9.35 -9.59
N ASP A 83 0.33 9.61 -9.05
CA ASP A 83 -0.22 8.87 -7.91
C ASP A 83 -0.57 7.44 -8.29
N ASN A 84 -1.19 7.25 -9.45
CA ASN A 84 -1.56 5.92 -9.97
C ASN A 84 -0.31 5.11 -10.39
N ILE A 85 0.73 5.76 -10.92
CA ILE A 85 2.00 5.11 -11.31
C ILE A 85 2.58 4.30 -10.14
N PHE A 86 2.49 4.84 -8.94
CA PHE A 86 3.06 4.25 -7.74
C PHE A 86 2.31 2.99 -7.32
N VAL A 87 0.99 3.01 -7.36
CA VAL A 87 0.14 1.83 -7.09
C VAL A 87 0.30 0.79 -8.20
N GLU A 88 0.29 1.21 -9.46
CA GLU A 88 0.54 0.34 -10.62
C GLU A 88 1.90 -0.37 -10.55
N ARG A 89 2.95 0.33 -10.11
CA ARG A 89 4.28 -0.27 -9.89
C ARG A 89 4.24 -1.37 -8.83
N LEU A 90 3.56 -1.15 -7.71
CA LEU A 90 3.36 -2.19 -6.70
C LEU A 90 2.65 -3.40 -7.31
N TRP A 91 1.56 -3.18 -8.05
CA TRP A 91 0.83 -4.28 -8.67
C TRP A 91 1.64 -5.04 -9.69
N ARG A 92 2.47 -4.36 -10.48
CA ARG A 92 3.40 -5.01 -11.40
C ARG A 92 4.38 -5.88 -10.62
N THR A 93 5.01 -5.35 -9.57
CA THR A 93 5.96 -6.07 -8.73
C THR A 93 5.33 -7.32 -8.10
N VAL A 94 4.19 -7.18 -7.42
CA VAL A 94 3.44 -8.32 -6.82
C VAL A 94 3.07 -9.36 -7.87
N LYS A 95 2.59 -8.94 -9.04
CA LYS A 95 2.20 -9.87 -10.10
C LYS A 95 3.37 -10.68 -10.63
N TYR A 96 4.49 -10.03 -10.93
CA TYR A 96 5.63 -10.69 -11.54
C TYR A 96 6.45 -11.53 -10.56
N GLU A 97 6.56 -11.09 -9.31
CA GLU A 97 7.42 -11.75 -8.31
C GLU A 97 6.67 -12.80 -7.48
N GLU A 98 5.33 -12.76 -7.42
CA GLU A 98 4.53 -13.72 -6.65
C GLU A 98 3.42 -14.34 -7.48
N VAL A 99 2.46 -13.56 -7.98
CA VAL A 99 1.21 -14.12 -8.52
C VAL A 99 1.41 -14.95 -9.79
N TYR A 100 2.28 -14.52 -10.71
CA TYR A 100 2.52 -15.24 -11.96
C TYR A 100 3.43 -16.46 -11.79
N LEU A 101 4.18 -16.54 -10.69
CA LEU A 101 5.06 -17.67 -10.40
C LEU A 101 4.33 -18.79 -9.67
N HIS A 102 3.14 -18.53 -9.12
CA HIS A 102 2.41 -19.46 -8.28
C HIS A 102 1.03 -19.79 -8.86
N GLN A 103 0.62 -21.05 -8.68
CA GLN A 103 -0.76 -21.47 -8.93
C GLN A 103 -1.48 -21.65 -7.61
N TYR A 104 -2.26 -20.65 -7.19
CA TYR A 104 -3.11 -20.79 -6.00
C TYR A 104 -4.29 -21.71 -6.29
N LEU A 105 -4.47 -22.73 -5.46
CA LEU A 105 -5.58 -23.69 -5.55
C LEU A 105 -6.80 -23.17 -4.79
N THR A 106 -6.58 -22.51 -3.64
CA THR A 106 -7.62 -21.96 -2.78
C THR A 106 -7.35 -20.49 -2.41
N VAL A 107 -8.37 -19.79 -1.91
CA VAL A 107 -8.22 -18.42 -1.35
C VAL A 107 -7.27 -18.43 -0.16
N SER A 108 -7.28 -19.48 0.66
CA SER A 108 -6.35 -19.65 1.78
C SER A 108 -4.91 -19.83 1.31
N ASP A 109 -4.67 -20.49 0.18
CA ASP A 109 -3.33 -20.57 -0.43
C ASP A 109 -2.85 -19.20 -0.90
N ALA A 110 -3.72 -18.46 -1.60
CA ALA A 110 -3.42 -17.11 -2.04
C ALA A 110 -3.09 -16.18 -0.86
N ARG A 111 -3.87 -16.23 0.22
CA ARG A 111 -3.62 -15.45 1.44
C ARG A 111 -2.24 -15.75 2.02
N ARG A 112 -1.89 -17.03 2.19
CA ARG A 112 -0.58 -17.42 2.73
C ARG A 112 0.59 -17.03 1.81
N GLY A 113 0.41 -17.13 0.49
CA GLY A 113 1.42 -16.70 -0.48
C GLY A 113 1.67 -15.20 -0.39
N LEU A 114 0.61 -14.42 -0.46
CA LEU A 114 0.68 -12.96 -0.36
C LEU A 114 1.19 -12.49 1.01
N GLU A 115 0.86 -13.18 2.10
CA GLU A 115 1.40 -12.87 3.43
C GLU A 115 2.92 -13.00 3.48
N ARG A 116 3.46 -14.12 2.99
CA ARG A 116 4.91 -14.28 2.86
C ARG A 116 5.51 -13.24 1.94
N TYR A 117 4.86 -12.95 0.82
CA TYR A 117 5.36 -12.00 -0.16
C TYR A 117 5.39 -10.57 0.37
N PHE A 118 4.33 -10.07 1.01
CA PHE A 118 4.31 -8.72 1.55
C PHE A 118 5.25 -8.55 2.75
N HIS A 119 5.48 -9.62 3.52
CA HIS A 119 6.55 -9.63 4.52
C HIS A 119 7.92 -9.46 3.85
N PHE A 120 8.24 -10.30 2.85
CA PHE A 120 9.47 -10.17 2.06
C PHE A 120 9.61 -8.77 1.43
N TYR A 121 8.55 -8.26 0.82
CA TYR A 121 8.52 -6.95 0.18
C TYR A 121 8.91 -5.83 1.14
N ASN A 122 8.34 -5.82 2.35
CA ASN A 122 8.61 -4.78 3.33
C ASN A 122 9.98 -4.94 3.99
N MET A 123 10.38 -6.18 4.31
CA MET A 123 11.48 -6.45 5.24
C MET A 123 12.80 -6.80 4.56
N GLU A 124 12.78 -7.27 3.32
CA GLU A 124 13.94 -7.90 2.67
C GLU A 124 14.17 -7.37 1.25
N ARG A 125 13.11 -7.00 0.53
CA ARG A 125 13.21 -6.52 -0.85
C ARG A 125 13.84 -5.12 -0.87
N ILE A 126 15.02 -5.01 -1.47
CA ILE A 126 15.70 -3.74 -1.69
C ILE A 126 15.12 -2.98 -2.89
N HIS A 127 15.08 -1.65 -2.80
CA HIS A 127 14.60 -0.79 -3.88
C HIS A 127 15.68 0.20 -4.31
N GLU A 128 16.03 0.21 -5.59
CA GLU A 128 16.97 1.20 -6.15
C GLU A 128 16.51 2.64 -5.88
N SER A 129 15.19 2.91 -5.99
CA SER A 129 14.61 4.23 -5.69
C SER A 129 14.71 4.64 -4.22
N LEU A 130 15.09 3.72 -3.33
CA LEU A 130 15.31 3.92 -1.90
C LEU A 130 16.80 3.79 -1.53
N GLY A 131 17.72 3.92 -2.51
CA GLY A 131 19.15 3.80 -2.23
C GLY A 131 19.57 2.39 -1.84
N TYR A 132 18.93 1.35 -2.39
CA TYR A 132 19.15 -0.06 -2.07
C TYR A 132 18.81 -0.45 -0.63
N GLN A 133 17.94 0.33 0.03
CA GLN A 133 17.33 -0.02 1.31
C GLN A 133 15.96 -0.67 1.12
N THR A 134 15.50 -1.35 2.16
CA THR A 134 14.17 -1.96 2.27
C THR A 134 13.11 -0.90 2.63
N PRO A 135 11.83 -1.13 2.28
CA PRO A 135 10.76 -0.24 2.71
C PRO A 135 10.68 -0.09 4.23
N HIS A 136 10.96 -1.15 4.99
CA HIS A 136 10.96 -1.12 6.45
C HIS A 136 12.04 -0.20 7.01
N GLU A 137 13.27 -0.28 6.49
CA GLU A 137 14.37 0.61 6.89
C GLU A 137 13.95 2.07 6.67
N ILE A 138 13.49 2.43 5.47
CA ILE A 138 13.10 3.83 5.20
C ILE A 138 11.91 4.30 6.05
N TYR A 139 10.95 3.42 6.33
CA TYR A 139 9.74 3.80 7.07
C TYR A 139 10.02 4.05 8.56
N TYR A 140 10.88 3.23 9.18
CA TYR A 140 11.17 3.33 10.62
C TYR A 140 12.47 4.09 10.94
N GLU A 141 13.41 4.18 10.00
CA GLU A 141 14.59 5.03 10.13
C GLU A 141 14.19 6.47 9.80
N LYS A 142 13.94 7.26 10.86
CA LYS A 142 13.82 8.71 10.71
C LYS A 142 15.09 9.25 10.03
N PRO A 143 14.99 10.17 9.06
CA PRO A 143 16.18 10.89 8.62
C PRO A 143 16.78 11.57 9.85
N LEU A 144 18.03 11.22 10.18
CA LEU A 144 18.84 12.01 11.09
C LEU A 144 18.77 13.45 10.58
N ASN A 145 18.23 14.35 11.41
CA ASN A 145 18.11 15.77 11.12
C ASN A 145 19.37 16.27 10.38
N GLN A 146 19.26 16.63 9.09
CA GLN A 146 20.29 17.37 8.35
C GLN A 146 20.31 18.84 8.79
N LYS A 147 20.47 19.07 10.10
CA LYS A 147 20.71 20.38 10.70
C LYS A 147 21.91 20.30 11.61
N GLN A 148 23.11 20.12 11.03
CA GLN A 148 24.39 20.56 11.59
C GLN A 148 25.54 20.27 10.60
N THR A 149 25.54 20.96 9.45
CA THR A 149 26.76 21.17 8.65
C THR A 149 26.74 22.55 8.00
N LYS A 150 26.56 23.58 8.83
CA LYS A 150 27.00 24.94 8.54
C LYS A 150 27.55 25.58 9.81
N GLN A 151 28.70 25.08 10.26
CA GLN A 151 29.67 25.81 11.08
C GLN A 151 30.93 24.94 11.20
N ALA A 152 31.84 25.09 10.22
CA ALA A 152 33.28 24.90 10.35
C ALA A 152 33.91 24.94 8.94
N ALA A 153 34.33 26.15 8.54
CA ALA A 153 35.48 26.49 7.68
C ALA A 153 35.22 27.84 7.01
#